data_AF-A0A382XM28-F1
#
_entry.id   AF-A0A382XM28-F1
#
_cell.length_a   1.000
_cell.length_b   1.000
_cell.length_c   1.000
_cell.angle_alpha   90.00
_cell.angle_beta   90.00
_cell.angle_gamma   90.00
#
_symmetry.space_group_name_H-M   'P 1'
#
loop_
_entity.id
_entity.type
_entity.pdbx_description
1 polymer ?
#
loop_
_entity_poly.entity_id
_entity_poly.type
_entity_poly.pdbx_seq_one_letter_code
_entity_poly.pdbx_strand_id
1 'polypeptide(L)'
;SDFLLLPEMCFFDWLPATEILNTKRWEEAILAHDRKIAELTTLGARGVVGTRPSMNQNGSRRNQAYVWSTETETALPLHEKYYLPNEPGYYEQNWYDQGEKSFQVGHVLGMRIGIQICTEMWFLEWARHYAVSKVDLLCVPRATQHESVDKWLAGGQTAAVCSGAYCLSSNLWAPKNDKVNLGGRGWIIDPEGNILATTDDINPFATIEINLEFARQSKATYPRYVPE
;
A
#
# COMPACT_ATOMS: atom_id res chain seq x y z
N SER A 1 11.80 -12.88 4.70
CA SER A 1 10.78 -12.31 5.61
C SER A 1 9.48 -13.05 5.42
N ASP A 2 8.70 -13.30 6.47
CA ASP A 2 7.44 -14.05 6.35
C ASP A 2 6.38 -13.31 5.53
N PHE A 3 6.27 -12.00 5.74
CA PHE A 3 5.34 -11.10 5.07
C PHE A 3 6.11 -10.02 4.31
N LEU A 4 5.59 -9.62 3.15
CA LEU A 4 6.17 -8.57 2.30
C LEU A 4 5.09 -7.59 1.81
N LEU A 5 5.37 -6.30 1.91
CA LEU A 5 4.58 -5.23 1.27
C LEU A 5 5.34 -4.69 0.06
N LEU A 6 4.71 -4.75 -1.11
CA LEU A 6 5.23 -4.19 -2.36
C LEU A 6 4.79 -2.72 -2.54
N PRO A 7 5.55 -1.91 -3.30
CA PRO A 7 5.10 -0.59 -3.71
C PRO A 7 3.84 -0.64 -4.59
N GLU A 8 3.21 0.53 -4.78
CA GLU A 8 2.04 0.67 -5.63
C GLU A 8 2.37 0.35 -7.10
N MET A 9 1.63 -0.60 -7.70
CA MET A 9 1.74 -1.02 -9.11
C MET A 9 3.19 -1.21 -9.59
N CYS A 10 3.99 -1.92 -8.79
CA CYS A 10 5.45 -1.91 -8.93
C CYS A 10 6.06 -2.80 -10.04
N PHE A 11 5.25 -3.56 -10.78
CA PHE A 11 5.76 -4.46 -11.82
C PHE A 11 5.71 -3.87 -13.23
N PHE A 12 5.48 -2.55 -13.34
CA PHE A 12 5.51 -1.80 -14.59
C PHE A 12 5.88 -0.34 -14.34
N ASP A 13 6.08 0.43 -15.42
CA ASP A 13 6.29 1.87 -15.32
C ASP A 13 5.11 2.56 -14.60
N TRP A 14 5.41 3.63 -13.85
CA TRP A 14 4.38 4.50 -13.26
C TRP A 14 3.65 5.29 -14.36
N LEU A 15 2.62 4.68 -14.93
CA LEU A 15 1.82 5.24 -16.02
C LEU A 15 1.18 6.61 -15.70
N PRO A 16 0.67 6.86 -14.48
CA PRO A 16 0.10 8.16 -14.10
C PRO A 16 1.07 9.34 -14.16
N ALA A 17 2.37 9.13 -14.40
CA ALA A 17 3.32 10.20 -14.74
C ALA A 17 2.98 10.96 -16.04
N THR A 18 2.07 10.43 -16.85
CA THR A 18 1.63 11.04 -18.11
C THR A 18 0.15 11.35 -18.07
N GLU A 19 -0.25 12.51 -18.58
CA GLU A 19 -1.66 12.93 -18.56
C GLU A 19 -2.52 12.13 -19.55
N ILE A 20 -1.93 11.74 -20.69
CA ILE A 20 -2.65 11.09 -21.78
C ILE A 20 -2.66 9.58 -21.54
N LEU A 21 -3.86 9.04 -21.33
CA LEU A 21 -4.12 7.61 -21.28
C LEU A 21 -3.61 6.90 -22.54
N ASN A 22 -2.89 5.81 -22.34
CA ASN A 22 -2.57 4.85 -23.39
C ASN A 22 -3.10 3.47 -23.00
N THR A 23 -4.20 3.06 -23.62
CA THR A 23 -4.89 1.79 -23.31
C THR A 23 -4.01 0.57 -23.55
N LYS A 24 -3.20 0.57 -24.62
CA LYS A 24 -2.25 -0.51 -24.90
C LYS A 24 -1.22 -0.64 -23.77
N ARG A 25 -0.68 0.48 -23.28
CA ARG A 25 0.25 0.46 -22.13
C ARG A 25 -0.41 -0.02 -20.84
N TRP A 26 -1.70 0.27 -20.65
CA TRP A 26 -2.46 -0.25 -19.51
C TRP A 26 -2.61 -1.78 -19.58
N GLU A 27 -2.94 -2.32 -20.76
CA GLU A 27 -3.00 -3.77 -20.99
C GLU A 27 -1.65 -4.45 -20.79
N GLU A 28 -0.56 -3.84 -21.28
CA GLU A 28 0.81 -4.30 -21.04
C GLU A 28 1.14 -4.32 -19.54
N ALA A 29 0.69 -3.32 -18.78
CA ALA A 29 0.88 -3.26 -17.34
C ALA A 29 0.13 -4.37 -16.60
N ILE A 30 -1.12 -4.68 -16.99
CA ILE A 30 -1.88 -5.82 -16.44
C ILE A 30 -1.10 -7.12 -16.67
N LEU A 31 -0.68 -7.38 -17.91
CA LEU A 31 0.06 -8.60 -18.26
C LEU A 31 1.42 -8.70 -17.56
N ALA A 32 2.11 -7.57 -17.33
CA ALA A 32 3.36 -7.54 -16.57
C ALA A 32 3.13 -7.90 -15.10
N HIS A 33 2.07 -7.36 -14.48
CA HIS A 33 1.72 -7.67 -13.09
C HIS A 33 1.27 -9.12 -12.94
N ASP A 34 0.43 -9.64 -13.82
CA ASP A 34 -0.04 -11.04 -13.73
C ASP A 34 1.12 -12.03 -13.83
N ARG A 35 2.09 -11.80 -14.73
CA ARG A 35 3.31 -12.62 -14.81
C ARG A 35 4.12 -12.59 -13.52
N LYS A 36 4.32 -11.40 -12.93
CA LYS A 36 5.09 -11.28 -11.68
C LYS A 36 4.35 -11.82 -10.46
N ILE A 37 3.03 -11.71 -10.44
CA ILE A 37 2.19 -12.28 -9.40
C ILE A 37 2.27 -13.82 -9.42
N ALA A 38 2.29 -14.43 -10.60
CA ALA A 38 2.47 -15.88 -10.75
C ALA A 38 3.84 -16.39 -10.25
N GLU A 39 4.83 -15.50 -10.14
CA GLU A 39 6.19 -15.80 -9.69
C GLU A 39 6.45 -15.37 -8.23
N LEU A 40 5.44 -14.96 -7.45
CA LEU A 40 5.65 -14.40 -6.09
C LEU A 40 6.30 -15.38 -5.11
N THR A 41 6.15 -16.69 -5.31
CA THR A 41 6.85 -17.73 -4.53
C THR A 41 8.38 -17.54 -4.55
N THR A 42 8.93 -16.99 -5.64
CA THR A 42 10.37 -16.73 -5.79
C THR A 42 10.91 -15.65 -4.85
N LEU A 43 10.03 -14.79 -4.30
CA LEU A 43 10.42 -13.75 -3.34
C LEU A 43 10.71 -14.31 -1.94
N GLY A 44 10.41 -15.59 -1.68
CA GLY A 44 10.67 -16.25 -0.40
C GLY A 44 9.80 -15.76 0.77
N ALA A 45 8.75 -14.98 0.51
CA ALA A 45 7.75 -14.59 1.49
C ALA A 45 6.55 -15.56 1.48
N ARG A 46 5.97 -15.80 2.65
CA ARG A 46 4.76 -16.64 2.80
C ARG A 46 3.47 -15.88 2.55
N GLY A 47 3.50 -14.55 2.73
CA GLY A 47 2.40 -13.64 2.45
C GLY A 47 2.89 -12.36 1.77
N VAL A 48 2.17 -11.89 0.77
CA VAL A 48 2.49 -10.67 0.02
C VAL A 48 1.25 -9.79 -0.09
N VAL A 49 1.40 -8.51 0.19
CA VAL A 49 0.43 -7.47 -0.15
C VAL A 49 1.05 -6.56 -1.19
N GLY A 50 0.27 -6.22 -2.21
CA GLY A 50 0.67 -5.30 -3.26
C GLY A 50 -0.54 -4.72 -3.96
N THR A 51 -0.29 -3.90 -4.98
CA THR A 51 -1.34 -3.43 -5.88
C THR A 51 -0.99 -3.70 -7.33
N ARG A 52 -2.01 -3.75 -8.19
CA ARG A 52 -1.88 -3.98 -9.64
C ARG A 52 -2.88 -3.13 -10.41
N PRO A 53 -2.59 -2.76 -11.67
CA PRO A 53 -3.61 -2.38 -12.61
C PRO A 53 -4.53 -3.59 -12.86
N SER A 54 -5.83 -3.36 -12.94
CA SER A 54 -6.80 -4.37 -13.36
C SER A 54 -7.91 -3.72 -14.21
N MET A 55 -8.78 -4.56 -14.75
CA MET A 55 -9.96 -4.13 -15.49
C MET A 55 -11.15 -4.98 -15.05
N ASN A 56 -12.25 -4.34 -14.67
CA ASN A 56 -13.45 -5.06 -14.28
C ASN A 56 -14.28 -5.50 -15.50
N GLN A 57 -15.36 -6.25 -15.27
CA GLN A 57 -16.21 -6.80 -16.33
C GLN A 57 -16.86 -5.74 -17.23
N ASN A 58 -16.97 -4.49 -16.75
CA ASN A 58 -17.53 -3.36 -17.49
C ASN A 58 -16.46 -2.57 -18.26
N GLY A 59 -15.21 -3.03 -18.29
CA GLY A 59 -14.09 -2.34 -18.93
C GLY A 59 -13.51 -1.18 -18.10
N SER A 60 -13.93 -1.02 -16.84
CA SER A 60 -13.40 0.03 -15.96
C SER A 60 -12.03 -0.37 -15.43
N ARG A 61 -11.06 0.54 -15.59
CA ARG A 61 -9.67 0.35 -15.18
C ARG A 61 -9.53 0.65 -13.69
N ARG A 62 -8.78 -0.15 -12.95
CA ARG A 62 -8.66 -0.04 -11.48
C ARG A 62 -7.21 -0.12 -11.03
N ASN A 63 -6.90 0.57 -9.94
CA ASN A 63 -5.75 0.26 -9.10
C ASN A 63 -6.22 -0.63 -7.95
N GLN A 64 -5.92 -1.91 -8.03
CA GLN A 64 -6.47 -2.95 -7.16
C GLN A 64 -5.39 -3.50 -6.24
N ALA A 65 -5.61 -3.40 -4.93
CA ALA A 65 -4.87 -4.11 -3.92
C ALA A 65 -5.23 -5.59 -3.89
N TYR A 66 -4.23 -6.42 -3.58
CA TYR A 66 -4.41 -7.85 -3.39
C TYR A 66 -3.65 -8.38 -2.18
N VAL A 67 -4.10 -9.52 -1.69
CA VAL A 67 -3.39 -10.38 -0.74
C VAL A 67 -3.04 -11.69 -1.45
N TRP A 68 -1.79 -12.10 -1.37
CA TRP A 68 -1.29 -13.38 -1.88
C TRP A 68 -0.64 -14.16 -0.73
N SER A 69 -0.75 -15.49 -0.73
CA SER A 69 0.01 -16.34 0.18
C SER A 69 0.43 -17.64 -0.47
N THR A 70 1.37 -18.34 0.17
CA THR A 70 1.75 -19.71 -0.23
C THR A 70 0.63 -20.74 -0.01
N GLU A 71 -0.42 -20.39 0.74
CA GLU A 71 -1.59 -21.26 0.94
C GLU A 71 -2.60 -21.13 -0.20
N THR A 72 -2.81 -19.91 -0.72
CA THR A 72 -3.74 -19.66 -1.82
C THR A 72 -3.08 -19.77 -3.19
N GLU A 73 -1.76 -19.54 -3.26
CA GLU A 73 -0.95 -19.39 -4.47
C GLU A 73 -1.54 -18.42 -5.51
N THR A 74 -2.49 -17.58 -5.08
CA THR A 74 -3.30 -16.71 -5.93
C THR A 74 -3.47 -15.36 -5.26
N ALA A 75 -3.36 -14.30 -6.05
CA ALA A 75 -3.64 -12.93 -5.59
C ALA A 75 -5.15 -12.70 -5.51
N LEU A 76 -5.66 -12.66 -4.28
CA LEU A 76 -7.05 -12.37 -3.98
C LEU A 76 -7.26 -10.85 -3.91
N PRO A 77 -8.20 -10.27 -4.70
CA PRO A 77 -8.54 -8.85 -4.61
C PRO A 77 -9.00 -8.48 -3.19
N LEU A 78 -8.56 -7.33 -2.70
CA LEU A 78 -8.93 -6.83 -1.37
C LEU A 78 -9.59 -5.45 -1.41
N HIS A 79 -9.05 -4.53 -2.20
CA HIS A 79 -9.49 -3.14 -2.22
C HIS A 79 -9.20 -2.52 -3.59
N GLU A 80 -10.05 -1.61 -4.05
CA GLU A 80 -9.83 -0.80 -5.24
C GLU A 80 -9.71 0.65 -4.82
N LYS A 81 -8.63 1.32 -5.24
CA LYS A 81 -8.31 2.69 -4.82
C LYS A 81 -9.50 3.60 -5.06
N TYR A 82 -9.92 4.27 -4.00
CA TYR A 82 -11.07 5.16 -3.99
C TYR A 82 -10.65 6.62 -4.21
N TYR A 83 -9.65 7.11 -3.48
CA TYR A 83 -9.23 8.52 -3.58
C TYR A 83 -8.12 8.70 -4.62
N LEU A 84 -8.45 9.39 -5.72
CA LEU A 84 -7.57 9.58 -6.86
C LEU A 84 -7.06 11.03 -6.96
N PRO A 85 -5.77 11.29 -6.73
CA PRO A 85 -5.16 12.58 -7.07
C PRO A 85 -5.21 12.83 -8.58
N ASN A 86 -5.14 14.12 -8.94
CA ASN A 86 -5.02 14.54 -10.33
C ASN A 86 -4.17 15.82 -10.39
N GLU A 87 -2.86 15.63 -10.37
CA GLU A 87 -1.87 16.70 -10.39
C GLU A 87 -0.67 16.28 -11.26
N PRO A 88 0.22 17.22 -11.66
CA PRO A 88 1.39 16.88 -12.48
C PRO A 88 2.21 15.72 -11.89
N GLY A 89 2.37 14.64 -12.67
CA GLY A 89 3.06 13.42 -12.26
C GLY A 89 2.17 12.33 -11.64
N TYR A 90 0.92 12.68 -11.31
CA TYR A 90 -0.06 11.82 -10.64
C TYR A 90 -1.45 11.99 -11.26
N TYR A 91 -1.55 11.83 -12.58
CA TYR A 91 -2.80 11.96 -13.35
C TYR A 91 -3.69 10.71 -13.22
N GLU A 92 -3.92 10.22 -12.00
CA GLU A 92 -4.55 8.92 -11.75
C GLU A 92 -5.96 8.84 -12.33
N GLN A 93 -6.75 9.92 -12.20
CA GLN A 93 -8.10 10.04 -12.75
C GLN A 93 -8.18 9.84 -14.27
N ASN A 94 -7.07 10.04 -14.99
CA ASN A 94 -7.01 9.81 -16.44
C ASN A 94 -6.73 8.33 -16.77
N TRP A 95 -6.08 7.60 -15.86
CA TRP A 95 -5.62 6.23 -16.09
C TRP A 95 -6.57 5.17 -15.57
N TYR A 96 -7.20 5.41 -14.43
CA TYR A 96 -8.12 4.45 -13.81
C TYR A 96 -9.26 5.14 -13.08
N ASP A 97 -10.36 4.41 -12.96
CA ASP A 97 -11.59 4.89 -12.37
C ASP A 97 -11.60 4.57 -10.87
N GLN A 98 -12.25 5.43 -10.10
CA GLN A 98 -12.47 5.29 -8.66
C GLN A 98 -13.20 3.99 -8.30
N GLY A 99 -12.63 3.20 -7.39
CA GLY A 99 -13.23 1.99 -6.83
C GLY A 99 -14.47 2.25 -5.96
N GLU A 100 -15.02 1.20 -5.36
CA GLU A 100 -16.07 1.34 -4.34
C GLU A 100 -15.50 1.90 -3.03
N LYS A 101 -16.30 2.69 -2.29
CA LYS A 101 -15.90 3.24 -0.97
C LYS A 101 -15.92 2.14 0.10
N SER A 102 -15.09 1.12 -0.05
CA SER A 102 -15.10 -0.11 0.73
C SER A 102 -13.69 -0.44 1.22
N PHE A 103 -13.46 -0.31 2.53
CA PHE A 103 -12.17 -0.52 3.17
C PHE A 103 -12.17 -1.83 3.97
N GLN A 104 -12.25 -2.94 3.24
CA GLN A 104 -12.35 -4.28 3.82
C GLN A 104 -11.04 -4.73 4.50
N VAL A 105 -11.16 -5.74 5.35
CA VAL A 105 -10.04 -6.38 6.04
C VAL A 105 -9.64 -7.66 5.32
N GLY A 106 -8.36 -7.75 4.94
CA GLY A 106 -7.75 -8.97 4.42
C GLY A 106 -7.21 -9.85 5.54
N HIS A 107 -6.96 -11.12 5.24
CA HIS A 107 -6.41 -12.08 6.19
C HIS A 107 -5.24 -12.83 5.56
N VAL A 108 -4.10 -12.87 6.26
CA VAL A 108 -2.92 -13.61 5.80
C VAL A 108 -2.01 -13.95 6.98
N LEU A 109 -1.48 -15.18 7.04
CA LEU A 109 -0.59 -15.63 8.12
C LEU A 109 -1.11 -15.36 9.54
N GLY A 110 -2.43 -15.46 9.76
CA GLY A 110 -3.08 -15.16 11.05
C GLY A 110 -3.15 -13.67 11.41
N MET A 111 -2.77 -12.77 10.50
CA MET A 111 -2.88 -11.33 10.64
C MET A 111 -4.12 -10.78 9.91
N ARG A 112 -4.73 -9.76 10.48
CA ARG A 112 -5.73 -8.89 9.83
C ARG A 112 -5.02 -7.72 9.17
N ILE A 113 -5.31 -7.51 7.89
CA ILE A 113 -4.65 -6.54 7.04
C ILE A 113 -5.65 -5.45 6.66
N GLY A 114 -5.36 -4.21 7.03
CA GLY A 114 -5.96 -3.03 6.41
C GLY A 114 -5.05 -2.51 5.30
N ILE A 115 -5.62 -1.90 4.27
CA ILE A 115 -4.83 -1.27 3.20
C ILE A 115 -5.38 0.12 2.86
N GLN A 116 -4.47 1.08 2.70
CA GLN A 116 -4.75 2.41 2.17
C GLN A 116 -3.72 2.68 1.06
N ILE A 117 -4.16 2.81 -0.19
CA ILE A 117 -3.26 2.97 -1.32
C ILE A 117 -2.87 4.46 -1.44
N CYS A 118 -1.61 4.76 -1.15
CA CYS A 118 -1.03 6.10 -1.32
C CYS A 118 -1.88 7.23 -0.71
N THR A 119 -2.47 8.09 -1.54
CA THR A 119 -3.29 9.24 -1.13
C THR A 119 -4.35 8.91 -0.08
N GLU A 120 -4.86 7.68 -0.06
CA GLU A 120 -5.86 7.23 0.92
C GLU A 120 -5.38 7.28 2.37
N MET A 121 -4.06 7.25 2.62
CA MET A 121 -3.46 7.38 3.95
C MET A 121 -3.84 8.71 4.63
N TRP A 122 -4.06 9.77 3.84
CA TRP A 122 -4.44 11.09 4.36
C TRP A 122 -5.87 11.15 4.90
N PHE A 123 -6.67 10.13 4.62
CA PHE A 123 -8.04 9.99 5.09
C PHE A 123 -8.04 9.15 6.38
N LEU A 124 -7.69 9.82 7.48
CA LEU A 124 -7.47 9.20 8.79
C LEU A 124 -8.73 8.55 9.38
N GLU A 125 -9.92 8.87 8.87
CA GLU A 125 -11.15 8.14 9.20
C GLU A 125 -11.02 6.65 8.87
N TRP A 126 -10.26 6.28 7.83
CA TRP A 126 -10.05 4.86 7.49
C TRP A 126 -9.03 4.18 8.39
N ALA A 127 -8.03 4.93 8.89
CA ALA A 127 -7.17 4.41 9.96
C ALA A 127 -8.02 4.13 11.23
N ARG A 128 -9.08 4.92 11.48
CA ARG A 128 -10.03 4.74 12.60
C ARG A 128 -10.98 3.58 12.37
N HIS A 129 -11.53 3.47 11.17
CA HIS A 129 -12.24 2.28 10.71
C HIS A 129 -11.42 1.01 10.95
N TYR A 130 -10.14 1.00 10.56
CA TYR A 130 -9.27 -0.16 10.72
C TYR A 130 -8.89 -0.47 12.18
N ALA A 131 -8.91 0.52 13.08
CA ALA A 131 -8.79 0.26 14.51
C ALA A 131 -10.01 -0.53 15.03
N VAL A 132 -11.22 -0.11 14.66
CA VAL A 132 -12.49 -0.78 15.02
C VAL A 132 -12.57 -2.18 14.41
N SER A 133 -12.11 -2.32 13.16
CA SER A 133 -11.98 -3.61 12.46
C SER A 133 -10.79 -4.44 12.96
N LYS A 134 -10.07 -3.93 13.98
CA LYS A 134 -9.00 -4.59 14.72
C LYS A 134 -7.82 -5.04 13.84
N VAL A 135 -7.46 -4.33 12.77
CA VAL A 135 -6.35 -4.78 11.91
C VAL A 135 -5.03 -4.86 12.68
N ASP A 136 -4.21 -5.87 12.40
CA ASP A 136 -2.90 -6.04 13.03
C ASP A 136 -1.83 -5.26 12.26
N LEU A 137 -1.98 -5.18 10.92
CA LEU A 137 -1.15 -4.40 10.01
C LEU A 137 -2.01 -3.41 9.21
N LEU A 138 -1.53 -2.18 9.08
CA LEU A 138 -2.01 -1.20 8.11
C LEU A 138 -0.96 -1.03 7.01
N CYS A 139 -1.27 -1.50 5.80
CA CYS A 139 -0.38 -1.45 4.65
C CYS A 139 -0.65 -0.20 3.81
N VAL A 140 0.41 0.53 3.47
CA VAL A 140 0.36 1.74 2.66
C VAL A 140 1.34 1.64 1.49
N PRO A 141 0.98 0.92 0.40
CA PRO A 141 1.77 0.93 -0.83
C PRO A 141 1.69 2.32 -1.48
N ARG A 142 2.82 2.82 -1.99
CA ARG A 142 2.92 4.21 -2.49
C ARG A 142 3.71 4.35 -3.78
N ALA A 143 3.42 5.46 -4.47
CA ALA A 143 4.25 6.10 -5.46
C ALA A 143 4.27 7.61 -5.17
N THR A 144 5.30 8.13 -4.49
CA THR A 144 5.40 9.55 -4.09
C THR A 144 6.81 10.11 -4.27
N GLN A 145 6.91 11.40 -4.57
CA GLN A 145 8.16 12.09 -4.88
C GLN A 145 9.13 12.31 -3.71
N HIS A 146 10.41 12.47 -4.07
CA HIS A 146 11.54 12.74 -3.17
C HIS A 146 11.26 13.91 -2.21
N GLU A 147 10.65 14.98 -2.69
CA GLU A 147 10.41 16.22 -1.97
C GLU A 147 9.38 16.07 -0.83
N SER A 148 8.62 14.97 -0.82
CA SER A 148 7.49 14.80 0.09
C SER A 148 7.69 13.71 1.14
N VAL A 149 8.80 12.96 1.11
CA VAL A 149 8.98 11.74 1.90
C VAL A 149 8.79 11.98 3.42
N ASP A 150 9.24 13.11 3.94
CA ASP A 150 9.11 13.44 5.37
C ASP A 150 7.65 13.69 5.78
N LYS A 151 6.88 14.36 4.91
CA LYS A 151 5.45 14.58 5.12
C LYS A 151 4.73 13.23 5.19
N TRP A 152 5.01 12.34 4.24
CA TRP A 152 4.42 11.00 4.19
C TRP A 152 4.79 10.15 5.41
N LEU A 153 6.03 10.24 5.90
CA LEU A 153 6.46 9.56 7.12
C LEU A 153 5.66 10.04 8.34
N ALA A 154 5.50 11.36 8.52
CA ALA A 154 4.67 11.92 9.59
C ALA A 154 3.20 11.48 9.51
N GLY A 155 2.65 11.42 8.29
CA GLY A 155 1.33 10.85 8.03
C GLY A 155 1.24 9.37 8.41
N GLY A 156 2.27 8.58 8.07
CA GLY A 156 2.38 7.17 8.44
C GLY A 156 2.42 6.96 9.95
N GLN A 157 3.16 7.80 10.69
CA GLN A 157 3.17 7.78 12.16
C GLN A 157 1.79 8.07 12.73
N THR A 158 1.12 9.08 12.19
CA THR A 158 -0.24 9.42 12.60
C THR A 158 -1.20 8.27 12.30
N ALA A 159 -1.14 7.66 11.11
CA ALA A 159 -1.96 6.52 10.72
C ALA A 159 -1.70 5.28 11.60
N ALA A 160 -0.46 5.07 12.06
CA ALA A 160 -0.11 4.01 13.00
C ALA A 160 -0.75 4.25 14.38
N VAL A 161 -0.52 5.43 14.97
CA VAL A 161 -1.11 5.85 16.25
C VAL A 161 -2.62 5.80 16.19
N CYS A 162 -3.19 6.30 15.11
CA CYS A 162 -4.59 6.14 14.82
C CYS A 162 -4.90 4.64 14.84
N SER A 163 -4.56 3.86 13.81
CA SER A 163 -5.04 2.47 13.69
C SER A 163 -4.71 1.57 14.88
N GLY A 164 -3.69 1.90 15.68
CA GLY A 164 -3.11 1.04 16.71
C GLY A 164 -2.49 -0.23 16.10
N ALA A 165 -2.19 -0.20 14.80
CA ALA A 165 -1.61 -1.31 14.04
C ALA A 165 -0.17 -0.95 13.68
N TYR A 166 0.65 -1.94 13.33
CA TYR A 166 1.91 -1.60 12.66
C TYR A 166 1.58 -1.00 11.30
N CYS A 167 2.12 0.18 11.01
CA CYS A 167 1.98 0.84 9.72
C CYS A 167 3.20 0.53 8.87
N LEU A 168 2.99 -0.22 7.78
CA LEU A 168 4.03 -0.59 6.83
C LEU A 168 3.80 0.21 5.55
N SER A 169 4.87 0.75 4.98
CA SER A 169 4.81 1.37 3.67
C SER A 169 6.00 0.99 2.81
N SER A 170 5.72 0.83 1.52
CA SER A 170 6.71 0.61 0.47
C SER A 170 6.42 1.59 -0.65
N ASN A 171 7.44 2.31 -1.11
CA ASN A 171 7.29 3.38 -2.10
C ASN A 171 8.20 3.12 -3.28
N LEU A 172 7.67 3.38 -4.48
CA LEU A 172 8.46 3.31 -5.70
C LEU A 172 9.65 4.28 -5.65
N TRP A 173 10.70 3.90 -6.36
CA TRP A 173 11.90 4.71 -6.52
C TRP A 173 12.14 4.99 -8.00
N ALA A 174 12.43 6.25 -8.32
CA ALA A 174 12.94 6.72 -9.59
C ALA A 174 13.88 7.90 -9.32
N PRO A 175 14.92 8.12 -10.16
CA PRO A 175 15.87 9.21 -9.94
C PRO A 175 15.20 10.58 -9.81
N LYS A 176 15.75 11.45 -8.97
CA LYS A 176 15.19 12.79 -8.66
C LYS A 176 14.98 13.70 -9.88
N ASN A 177 15.76 13.49 -10.93
CA ASN A 177 15.69 14.26 -12.18
C ASN A 177 14.98 13.51 -13.31
N ASP A 178 14.44 12.32 -13.04
CA ASP A 178 13.56 11.61 -13.96
C ASP A 178 12.21 12.32 -14.01
N LYS A 179 11.52 12.23 -15.14
CA LYS A 179 10.15 12.73 -15.33
C LYS A 179 9.18 12.17 -14.27
N VAL A 180 9.44 10.94 -13.81
CA VAL A 180 8.60 10.24 -12.85
C VAL A 180 8.90 10.65 -11.39
N ASN A 181 10.17 10.99 -11.05
CA ASN A 181 10.63 11.47 -9.74
C ASN A 181 9.95 10.79 -8.52
N LEU A 182 10.40 9.58 -8.14
CA LEU A 182 9.81 8.82 -7.03
C LEU A 182 10.83 8.58 -5.92
N GLY A 183 10.47 8.97 -4.70
CA GLY A 183 11.37 9.16 -3.57
C GLY A 183 11.89 7.91 -2.88
N GLY A 184 11.39 6.72 -3.22
CA GLY A 184 11.61 5.55 -2.38
C GLY A 184 11.18 5.84 -0.94
N ARG A 185 11.97 5.43 0.05
CA ARG A 185 11.64 5.56 1.48
C ARG A 185 10.35 4.82 1.84
N GLY A 186 10.50 3.53 2.14
CA GLY A 186 9.54 2.75 2.91
C GLY A 186 9.75 2.92 4.41
N TRP A 187 8.80 2.44 5.20
CA TRP A 187 8.87 2.46 6.66
C TRP A 187 8.16 1.29 7.31
N ILE A 188 8.56 1.01 8.55
CA ILE A 188 7.84 0.18 9.50
C ILE A 188 7.68 1.00 10.77
N ILE A 189 6.43 1.24 11.17
CA ILE A 189 6.09 2.07 12.33
C ILE A 189 5.23 1.23 13.28
N ASP A 190 5.49 1.33 14.57
CA ASP A 190 4.73 0.61 15.58
C ASP A 190 3.36 1.28 15.88
N PRO A 191 2.46 0.59 16.60
CA PRO A 191 1.16 1.12 17.02
C PRO A 191 1.16 2.45 17.79
N GLU A 192 2.30 2.89 18.34
CA GLU A 192 2.45 4.15 19.07
C GLU A 192 3.16 5.24 18.24
N GLY A 193 3.40 4.98 16.95
CA GLY A 193 4.01 5.94 16.04
C GLY A 193 5.54 5.97 16.11
N ASN A 194 6.19 5.04 16.81
CA ASN A 194 7.63 4.95 16.81
C ASN A 194 8.11 4.33 15.49
N ILE A 195 9.06 4.98 14.84
CA ILE A 195 9.66 4.49 13.60
C ILE A 195 10.65 3.37 13.96
N LEU A 196 10.33 2.15 13.55
CA LEU A 196 11.17 0.97 13.78
C LEU A 196 12.23 0.80 12.69
N ALA A 197 11.87 1.13 11.45
CA ALA A 197 12.79 1.09 10.32
C ALA A 197 12.34 2.03 9.20
N THR A 198 13.30 2.50 8.41
CA THR A 198 13.07 3.15 7.12
C THR A 198 14.04 2.60 6.08
N THR A 199 13.70 2.72 4.79
CA THR A 199 14.62 2.39 3.69
C THR A 199 15.26 3.64 3.09
N ASP A 200 16.35 3.46 2.38
CA ASP A 200 17.01 4.50 1.57
C ASP A 200 17.67 3.87 0.33
N ASP A 201 18.39 4.67 -0.45
CA ASP A 201 19.04 4.23 -1.69
C ASP A 201 20.14 3.18 -1.46
N ILE A 202 20.71 3.10 -0.25
CA ILE A 202 21.75 2.13 0.13
C ILE A 202 21.11 0.87 0.70
N ASN A 203 20.03 1.03 1.47
CA ASN A 203 19.28 -0.02 2.14
C ASN A 203 17.83 -0.02 1.64
N PRO A 204 17.57 -0.56 0.43
CA PRO A 204 16.25 -0.48 -0.21
C PRO A 204 15.20 -1.41 0.42
N PHE A 205 15.60 -2.27 1.35
CA PHE A 205 14.74 -3.19 2.08
C PHE A 205 14.94 -3.05 3.59
N ALA A 206 13.83 -3.07 4.32
CA ALA A 206 13.81 -3.13 5.78
C ALA A 206 13.00 -4.34 6.23
N THR A 207 13.46 -5.04 7.26
CA THR A 207 12.75 -6.16 7.89
C THR A 207 12.92 -6.06 9.39
N ILE A 208 11.81 -6.19 10.11
CA ILE A 208 11.78 -6.25 11.58
C ILE A 208 10.88 -7.41 11.99
N GLU A 209 11.19 -8.02 13.12
CA GLU A 209 10.24 -8.87 13.83
C GLU A 209 9.22 -7.98 14.56
N ILE A 210 7.93 -8.34 14.47
CA ILE A 210 6.85 -7.59 15.10
C ILE A 210 6.10 -8.46 16.09
N ASN A 211 5.64 -7.85 17.19
CA ASN A 211 4.76 -8.49 18.16
C ASN A 211 3.30 -8.18 17.81
N LEU A 212 2.56 -9.14 17.23
CA LEU A 212 1.15 -8.95 16.88
C LEU A 212 0.26 -8.68 18.10
N GLU A 213 0.60 -9.24 19.27
CA GLU A 213 -0.17 -9.01 20.47
C GLU A 213 -0.09 -7.55 20.92
N PHE A 214 1.04 -6.87 20.69
CA PHE A 214 1.15 -5.44 20.93
C PHE A 214 0.15 -4.63 20.10
N ALA A 215 0.00 -4.95 18.79
CA ALA A 215 -0.99 -4.30 17.92
C ALA A 215 -2.44 -4.61 18.33
N ARG A 216 -2.70 -5.82 18.86
CA ARG A 216 -4.02 -6.23 19.33
C ARG A 216 -4.42 -5.50 20.62
N GLN A 217 -3.52 -5.44 21.59
CA GLN A 217 -3.73 -4.73 22.86
C GLN A 217 -3.84 -3.22 22.65
N SER A 218 -3.06 -2.71 21.70
CA SER A 218 -3.08 -1.32 21.28
C SER A 218 -4.48 -0.79 20.98
N LYS A 219 -5.41 -1.60 20.44
CA LYS A 219 -6.78 -1.13 20.14
C LYS A 219 -7.55 -0.62 21.36
N ALA A 220 -7.16 -1.02 22.57
CA ALA A 220 -7.80 -0.62 23.82
C ALA A 220 -7.14 0.60 24.51
N THR A 221 -6.11 1.21 23.91
CA THR A 221 -5.35 2.31 24.52
C THR A 221 -5.60 3.63 23.80
N TYR A 222 -5.16 4.76 24.37
CA TYR A 222 -5.38 6.09 23.80
C TYR A 222 -4.63 6.26 22.46
N PRO A 223 -5.20 6.85 21.40
CA PRO A 223 -6.54 7.45 21.32
C PRO A 223 -7.66 6.48 20.89
N ARG A 224 -7.37 5.18 20.73
CA ARG A 224 -8.21 4.21 20.03
C ARG A 224 -9.49 3.81 20.77
N TYR A 225 -9.48 3.87 22.10
CA TYR A 225 -10.69 3.61 22.89
C TYR A 225 -11.67 4.80 22.92
N VAL A 226 -11.24 6.00 22.50
CA VAL A 226 -12.08 7.20 22.52
C VAL A 226 -13.11 7.07 21.38
N PRO A 227 -14.42 7.16 21.66
CA PRO A 227 -15.45 7.05 20.63
C PRO A 227 -15.43 8.25 19.67
N GLU A 228 -15.84 8.01 18.42
CA GLU A 228 -16.09 9.05 17.41
C GLU A 228 -17.34 9.89 17.71
#